data_AF-A0A7Y0KPU3-F1
#
_entry.id   AF-A0A7Y0KPU3-F1
#
_cell.length_a   1.000
_cell.length_b   1.000
_cell.length_c   1.000
_cell.angle_alpha   90.00
_cell.angle_beta   90.00
_cell.angle_gamma   90.00
#
_symmetry.space_group_name_H-M   'P 1'
#
loop_
_entity.id
_entity.type
_entity.pdbx_description
1 polymer ?
#
loop_
_entity_poly.entity_id
_entity_poly.type
_entity_poly.pdbx_seq_one_letter_code
_entity_poly.pdbx_strand_id
1 'polypeptide(L)'
;MLNTLRAIHANPKAAGVRKGFDDPYSNYGHYSRLKADGISEWSPAFLKLSATLDGCARRYERFCQRYRHHAKAAPKCHWGSRILERLVSSASPAGNQSTPPC
;
A
#
# COMPACT_ATOMS: atom_id res chain seq x y z
N MET A 1 -0.98 -29.95 -4.01
CA MET A 1 -0.21 -29.20 -5.02
C MET A 1 -0.47 -27.72 -4.75
N LEU A 2 0.55 -26.95 -4.36
CA LEU A 2 0.44 -25.53 -3.98
C LEU A 2 0.88 -24.67 -5.18
N ASN A 3 -0.05 -24.42 -6.12
CA ASN A 3 0.24 -23.71 -7.37
C ASN A 3 -0.20 -22.24 -7.36
N THR A 4 -0.35 -21.63 -6.19
CA THR A 4 -0.71 -20.20 -6.06
C THR A 4 0.53 -19.31 -6.24
N LEU A 5 1.21 -19.39 -7.38
CA LEU A 5 2.48 -18.69 -7.63
C LEU A 5 2.35 -17.17 -7.85
N ARG A 6 1.21 -16.55 -7.49
CA ARG A 6 1.02 -15.11 -7.66
C ARG A 6 0.49 -14.46 -6.40
N ALA A 7 1.35 -14.36 -5.40
CA ALA A 7 1.23 -13.33 -4.38
C ALA A 7 1.96 -12.06 -4.87
N ILE A 8 1.45 -11.39 -5.92
CA ILE A 8 2.00 -10.08 -6.29
C ILE A 8 0.88 -9.03 -6.23
N HIS A 9 0.91 -8.37 -5.07
CA HIS A 9 0.06 -7.30 -4.59
C HIS A 9 0.41 -5.97 -5.28
N ALA A 10 0.48 -5.93 -6.60
CA ALA A 10 0.65 -4.68 -7.33
C ALA A 10 -0.67 -4.34 -7.98
N ASN A 11 -1.52 -3.60 -7.27
CA ASN A 11 -2.57 -2.83 -7.92
C ASN A 11 -1.86 -1.68 -8.66
N PRO A 12 -1.69 -1.74 -10.00
CA PRO A 12 -0.92 -0.74 -10.73
C PRO A 12 -1.55 0.65 -10.60
N LYS A 13 -2.87 0.72 -10.37
CA LYS A 13 -3.55 1.99 -10.08
C LYS A 13 -3.17 2.57 -8.72
N ALA A 14 -3.00 1.72 -7.69
CA ALA A 14 -2.54 2.18 -6.39
C ALA A 14 -1.07 2.61 -6.41
N ALA A 15 -0.26 1.99 -7.27
CA ALA A 15 1.13 2.36 -7.48
C ALA A 15 1.33 3.58 -8.41
N GLY A 16 0.25 4.26 -8.82
CA GLY A 16 0.33 5.45 -9.68
C GLY A 16 0.82 5.17 -11.10
N VAL A 17 0.73 3.92 -11.55
CA VAL A 17 1.24 3.52 -12.87
C VAL A 17 0.33 4.07 -13.98
N ARG A 18 0.94 4.50 -15.09
CA ARG A 18 0.27 5.17 -16.22
C ARG A 18 -0.91 4.36 -16.75
N LYS A 19 -1.98 5.05 -17.17
CA LYS A 19 -3.14 4.43 -17.84
C LYS A 19 -2.66 3.66 -19.09
N GLY A 20 -2.97 2.37 -19.15
CA GLY A 20 -2.55 1.49 -20.25
C GLY A 20 -1.32 0.62 -19.93
N PHE A 21 -0.68 0.80 -18.77
CA PHE A 21 0.36 -0.11 -18.31
C PHE A 21 -0.21 -1.51 -18.05
N ASP A 22 0.41 -2.51 -18.66
CA ASP A 22 0.10 -3.92 -18.48
C ASP A 22 1.31 -4.60 -17.85
N ASP A 23 1.10 -5.19 -16.67
CA ASP A 23 2.07 -6.10 -16.09
C ASP A 23 1.62 -7.53 -16.44
N PRO A 24 2.30 -8.22 -17.38
CA PRO A 24 1.95 -9.58 -17.76
C PRO A 24 2.06 -10.53 -16.57
N TYR A 25 2.74 -10.12 -15.49
CA TYR A 25 2.92 -10.91 -14.30
C TYR A 25 1.93 -10.63 -13.16
N SER A 26 1.04 -9.64 -13.29
CA SER A 26 0.05 -9.27 -12.27
C SER A 26 -1.27 -10.03 -12.41
N ASN A 27 -1.81 -10.51 -11.28
CA ASN A 27 -3.16 -11.10 -11.22
C ASN A 27 -4.25 -10.15 -11.74
N TYR A 28 -4.05 -8.83 -11.60
CA TYR A 28 -5.05 -7.82 -11.96
C TYR A 28 -5.36 -7.82 -13.46
N GLY A 29 -4.31 -7.85 -14.30
CA GLY A 29 -4.45 -7.93 -15.75
C GLY A 29 -4.91 -9.31 -16.22
N HIS A 30 -4.45 -10.35 -15.53
CA HIS A 30 -4.76 -11.74 -15.87
C HIS A 30 -6.25 -12.07 -15.71
N TYR A 31 -6.86 -11.72 -14.57
CA TYR A 31 -8.27 -11.98 -14.27
C TYR A 31 -9.25 -11.15 -15.11
N SER A 32 -8.88 -9.92 -15.46
CA SER A 32 -9.75 -9.05 -16.29
C SER A 32 -9.74 -9.44 -17.77
N ARG A 33 -8.64 -10.00 -18.28
CA ARG A 33 -8.47 -10.36 -19.70
C ARG A 33 -8.71 -11.83 -20.00
N LEU A 34 -8.98 -12.65 -18.97
CA LEU A 34 -9.16 -14.10 -19.08
C LEU A 34 -8.03 -14.79 -19.86
N LYS A 35 -6.80 -14.26 -19.79
CA LYS A 35 -5.66 -14.89 -20.46
C LYS A 35 -5.32 -16.17 -19.70
N ALA A 36 -5.27 -17.31 -20.39
CA ALA A 36 -4.67 -18.52 -19.84
C ALA A 36 -3.18 -18.50 -20.20
N ASP A 37 -2.31 -18.32 -19.21
CA ASP A 37 -0.85 -18.39 -19.40
C ASP A 37 -0.30 -19.80 -19.18
N GLY A 38 -1.18 -20.78 -18.92
CA GLY A 38 -0.83 -22.18 -18.67
C GLY A 38 -0.19 -22.43 -17.30
N ILE A 39 -0.05 -21.39 -16.47
CA ILE A 39 0.66 -21.44 -15.20
C ILE A 39 -0.25 -21.00 -14.04
N SER A 40 -1.19 -20.08 -14.30
CA SER A 40 -2.06 -19.50 -13.30
C SER A 40 -3.41 -20.21 -13.24
N GLU A 41 -3.79 -20.68 -12.05
CA GLU A 41 -5.15 -21.14 -11.76
C GLU A 41 -6.03 -19.97 -11.29
N TRP A 42 -7.31 -19.99 -11.66
CA TRP A 42 -8.28 -19.02 -11.16
C TRP A 42 -8.56 -19.26 -9.67
N SER A 43 -8.39 -18.23 -8.84
CA SER A 43 -8.73 -18.32 -7.41
C SER A 43 -10.20 -18.72 -7.19
N PRO A 44 -10.52 -19.58 -6.20
CA PRO A 44 -11.91 -19.88 -5.83
C PRO A 44 -12.74 -18.62 -5.49
N ALA A 45 -12.11 -17.58 -4.96
CA ALA A 45 -12.79 -16.30 -4.68
C ALA A 45 -13.19 -15.57 -5.97
N PHE A 46 -12.36 -15.64 -7.02
CA PHE A 46 -12.68 -15.07 -8.33
C PHE A 46 -13.83 -15.84 -9.00
N LEU A 47 -13.78 -17.18 -8.96
CA LEU A 47 -14.82 -18.03 -9.54
C LEU A 47 -16.19 -17.86 -8.87
N LYS A 48 -16.23 -17.43 -7.61
CA LYS A 48 -17.49 -17.11 -6.90
C LYS A 48 -18.13 -15.80 -7.36
N LEU A 49 -17.46 -14.97 -8.15
CA LEU A 49 -17.99 -13.67 -8.56
C LEU A 49 -19.19 -13.81 -9.50
N SER A 50 -19.23 -14.82 -10.36
CA SER A 50 -20.31 -15.05 -11.33
C SER A 50 -20.37 -16.51 -11.78
N ALA A 51 -21.46 -16.91 -12.43
CA ALA A 51 -21.61 -18.24 -13.00
C ALA A 51 -20.76 -18.47 -14.27
N THR A 52 -20.27 -17.39 -14.89
CA THR A 52 -19.46 -17.46 -16.11
C THR A 52 -18.12 -16.72 -15.93
N LEU A 53 -17.07 -17.18 -16.61
CA LEU A 53 -15.74 -16.55 -16.55
C LEU A 53 -15.79 -15.07 -17.00
N ASP A 54 -16.51 -14.76 -18.07
CA ASP A 54 -16.74 -13.37 -18.52
C ASP A 54 -17.48 -12.52 -17.48
N GLY A 55 -18.38 -13.14 -16.72
CA GLY A 55 -19.07 -12.50 -15.60
C GLY A 55 -18.10 -12.19 -14.46
N CYS A 56 -17.20 -13.13 -14.14
CA CYS A 56 -16.16 -12.96 -13.14
C CYS A 56 -15.18 -11.85 -13.53
N ALA A 57 -14.68 -11.85 -14.78
CA ALA A 57 -13.78 -10.83 -15.30
C ALA A 57 -14.39 -9.42 -15.20
N ARG A 58 -15.64 -9.23 -15.67
CA ARG A 58 -16.33 -7.93 -15.60
C ARG A 58 -16.58 -7.47 -14.17
N ARG A 59 -16.95 -8.37 -13.26
CA ARG A 59 -17.15 -8.02 -11.83
C ARG A 59 -15.83 -7.66 -11.15
N TYR A 60 -14.78 -8.42 -11.44
CA TYR A 60 -13.44 -8.17 -10.93
C TYR A 60 -12.88 -6.83 -11.45
N GLU A 61 -13.04 -6.53 -12.75
CA GLU A 61 -12.62 -5.25 -13.32
C GLU A 61 -13.30 -4.07 -12.62
N ARG A 62 -14.63 -4.13 -12.42
CA ARG A 62 -15.38 -3.11 -11.66
C ARG A 62 -14.95 -3.00 -10.22
N PHE A 63 -14.55 -4.09 -9.58
CA PHE A 63 -13.96 -4.06 -8.24
C PHE A 63 -12.64 -3.28 -8.27
N CYS A 64 -11.74 -3.60 -9.20
CA CYS A 64 -10.45 -2.93 -9.35
C CYS A 64 -10.57 -1.45 -9.71
N GLN A 65 -11.58 -1.07 -10.48
CA GLN A 65 -11.88 0.33 -10.79
C GLN A 65 -12.34 1.13 -9.56
N ARG A 66 -13.09 0.50 -8.66
CA ARG A 66 -13.61 1.13 -7.43
C ARG A 66 -12.65 1.08 -6.26
N TYR A 67 -11.71 0.14 -6.27
CA TYR A 67 -10.73 -0.02 -5.20
C TYR A 67 -9.87 1.25 -5.08
N ARG A 68 -9.97 1.91 -3.91
CA ARG A 68 -9.12 3.03 -3.52
C ARG A 68 -8.28 2.59 -2.33
N HIS A 69 -6.96 2.66 -2.48
CA HIS A 69 -6.06 2.47 -1.36
C HIS A 69 -6.17 3.68 -0.43
N HIS A 70 -6.57 3.46 0.82
CA HIS A 70 -6.44 4.48 1.85
C HIS A 70 -4.96 4.60 2.20
N ALA A 71 -4.36 5.76 1.93
CA ALA A 71 -2.99 6.02 2.34
C ALA A 71 -2.85 5.75 3.83
N LYS A 72 -1.84 4.95 4.20
CA LYS A 72 -1.47 4.84 5.62
C LYS A 72 -1.08 6.24 6.09
N ALA A 73 -1.54 6.64 7.27
CA ALA A 73 -1.08 7.88 7.86
C ALA A 73 0.45 7.87 7.91
N ALA A 74 1.07 8.96 7.49
CA ALA A 74 2.52 9.07 7.58
C ALA A 74 2.92 8.86 9.04
N PRO A 75 3.95 8.03 9.32
CA PRO A 75 4.45 7.91 10.67
C PRO A 75 4.90 9.30 11.15
N LYS A 76 4.42 9.74 12.31
CA LYS A 76 4.85 11.00 12.91
C LYS A 76 6.34 10.87 13.28
N CYS A 77 7.21 11.55 12.55
CA CYS A 77 8.64 11.57 12.83
C CYS A 77 8.96 12.66 13.86
N HIS A 78 9.21 12.27 15.11
CA HIS A 78 9.54 13.19 16.20
C HIS A 78 11.04 13.56 16.26
N TRP A 79 11.82 13.14 15.27
CA TRP A 79 13.28 13.33 15.29
C TRP A 79 13.66 14.81 15.30
N GLY A 80 13.00 15.63 14.48
CA GLY A 80 13.19 17.08 14.45
C GLY A 80 12.80 17.76 15.76
N SER A 81 11.62 17.46 16.31
CA SER A 81 11.16 18.02 17.59
C SER A 81 12.09 17.65 18.75
N ARG A 82 12.56 16.40 18.82
CA ARG A 82 13.50 15.95 19.85
C ARG A 82 14.86 16.62 19.75
N ILE A 83 15.34 16.92 18.53
CA ILE A 83 16.59 17.67 18.34
C ILE A 83 16.40 19.12 18.76
N LEU A 84 15.29 19.73 18.38
CA LEU A 84 14.98 21.11 18.74
C LEU A 84 14.88 21.28 20.26
N GLU A 85 14.16 20.39 20.95
CA GLU A 85 14.07 20.35 22.42
C GLU A 85 15.44 20.23 23.08
N ARG A 86 16.32 19.37 22.53
CA ARG A 86 17.69 19.21 23.04
C ARG A 86 18.51 20.48 22.86
N LEU A 87 18.43 21.12 21.69
CA LEU A 87 19.14 22.36 21.41
C LEU A 87 18.67 23.50 22.32
N VAL A 88 17.36 23.66 22.49
CA VAL A 88 16.76 24.66 23.39
C VAL A 88 17.14 24.39 24.85
N SER A 89 17.08 23.13 25.29
CA SER A 89 17.48 22.75 26.66
C SER A 89 18.97 22.98 26.92
N SER A 90 19.82 22.80 25.90
CA SER A 90 21.27 23.06 25.99
C SER A 90 21.64 24.54 25.87
N ALA A 91 20.77 25.36 25.28
CA ALA A 91 21.01 26.78 25.07
C ALA A 91 20.52 27.68 26.23
N SER A 92 19.73 27.14 27.16
CA SER A 92 19.35 27.85 28.38
C SER A 92 20.57 28.02 29.29
N PRO A 93 21.00 29.27 29.58
CA PRO A 93 21.98 29.49 30.65
C PRO A 93 21.33 29.12 31.98
N ALA A 94 22.10 28.48 32.86
CA ALA A 94 21.68 28.18 34.23
C ALA A 94 21.11 29.45 34.90
N GLY A 95 19.80 29.48 35.09
CA GLY A 95 19.12 30.57 35.79
C GLY A 95 19.53 30.61 37.26
N ASN A 96 20.21 31.70 37.63
CA ASN A 96 20.35 32.29 38.96
C ASN A 96 20.51 31.34 40.16
N GLN A 97 21.76 31.11 40.58
CA GLN A 97 22.07 30.77 41.96
C GLN A 97 21.80 32.00 42.84
N SER A 98 20.75 31.94 43.66
CA SER A 98 20.50 32.92 44.72
C SER A 98 21.65 32.90 45.72
N THR A 99 22.33 34.04 45.90
CA THR A 99 23.34 34.27 46.95
C THR A 99 22.72 34.15 48.34
N PRO A 100 23.36 33.46 49.31
CA PRO A 100 22.88 33.43 50.69
C PRO A 100 23.16 34.77 51.40
N PRO A 101 22.31 35.20 52.36
CA PRO A 101 22.57 36.39 53.16
C PRO A 101 23.72 36.15 54.15
N CYS A 102 24.46 37.23 54.43
CA CYS A 102 25.59 37.30 55.36
C CYS A 102 25.21 36.95 56.81
#